data_AF-A0A2V9Q280-F1
#
_entry.id   AF-A0A2V9Q280-F1
#
_cell.length_a   1.000
_cell.length_b   1.000
_cell.length_c   1.000
_cell.angle_alpha   90.00
_cell.angle_beta   90.00
_cell.angle_gamma   90.00
#
_symmetry.space_group_name_H-M   'P 1'
#
loop_
_entity.id
_entity.type
_entity.pdbx_description
1 polymer ?
#
loop_
_entity_poly.entity_id
_entity_poly.type
_entity_poly.pdbx_seq_one_letter_code
_entity_poly.pdbx_strand_id
1 'polypeptide(L)'
;MPSHEIRTLPIAVRVFPDPASAEAENRSRRFWQEPEGILVIHTVGRPDAPQELLIGSYLIIVAGQCVEEGLFHGGALPKADIRVLKIYVARSRAETAAEGVKQVRLLTRREFLQLFYDLAYKARCLVVGFNLPIHLSRLAFGSAPARGFFAGGFSLGLWSYIDKRGRERPNGFRPRICIKYIDQKRALIAFTARNSPDQEDLIPEGSLSGDPKPGYKFPGHFLDLRTIAFALTDEVYSLEAACEAFGVKHGTNRGVASLWKGTSTRIAPTCRQCRNWR
;
A
#
# COMPACT_ATOMS: atom_id res chain seq x y z
N MET A 1 -53.21 19.37 -0.36
CA MET A 1 -52.29 18.24 -0.15
C MET A 1 -51.50 18.06 -1.44
N PRO A 2 -50.22 18.49 -1.52
CA PRO A 2 -49.45 18.29 -2.73
C PRO A 2 -49.15 16.79 -2.91
N SER A 3 -49.58 16.24 -4.03
CA SER A 3 -49.28 14.86 -4.44
C SER A 3 -47.79 14.74 -4.71
N HIS A 4 -47.07 13.94 -3.92
CA HIS A 4 -45.70 13.58 -4.24
C HIS A 4 -45.68 12.72 -5.50
N GLU A 5 -45.18 13.30 -6.60
CA GLU A 5 -44.95 12.59 -7.85
C GLU A 5 -43.83 11.56 -7.64
N ILE A 6 -44.18 10.27 -7.69
CA ILE A 6 -43.19 9.18 -7.60
C ILE A 6 -42.41 9.15 -8.91
N ARG A 7 -41.20 9.70 -8.89
CA ARG A 7 -40.31 9.71 -10.03
C ARG A 7 -39.61 8.35 -10.15
N THR A 8 -39.99 7.55 -11.14
CA THR A 8 -39.27 6.32 -11.48
C THR A 8 -37.96 6.67 -12.17
N LEU A 9 -36.84 6.41 -11.50
CA LEU A 9 -35.51 6.52 -12.10
C LEU A 9 -35.15 5.17 -12.75
N PRO A 10 -34.60 5.15 -13.97
CA PRO A 10 -34.07 3.92 -14.55
C PRO A 10 -32.87 3.44 -13.73
N ILE A 11 -33.03 2.31 -13.03
CA ILE A 11 -31.96 1.64 -12.29
C ILE A 11 -31.46 0.49 -13.16
N ALA A 12 -30.16 0.49 -13.47
CA ALA A 12 -29.53 -0.67 -14.10
C ALA A 12 -29.12 -1.66 -13.00
N VAL A 13 -29.86 -2.77 -12.87
CA VAL A 13 -29.49 -3.87 -11.98
C VAL A 13 -28.55 -4.80 -12.74
N ARG A 14 -27.30 -4.91 -12.29
CA ARG A 14 -26.36 -5.89 -12.84
C ARG A 14 -26.62 -7.24 -12.17
N VAL A 15 -27.29 -8.13 -12.91
CA VAL A 15 -27.50 -9.53 -12.49
C VAL A 15 -26.28 -10.34 -12.91
N PHE A 16 -25.68 -11.05 -11.95
CA PHE A 16 -24.69 -12.08 -12.25
C PHE A 16 -25.45 -13.40 -12.35
N PRO A 17 -25.65 -13.97 -13.56
CA PRO A 17 -26.30 -15.27 -13.68
C PRO A 17 -25.44 -16.32 -12.98
N ASP A 18 -26.08 -17.25 -12.29
CA ASP A 18 -25.38 -18.43 -11.79
C ASP A 18 -24.78 -19.17 -12.99
N PRO A 19 -23.47 -19.46 -12.97
CA PRO A 19 -22.86 -20.24 -14.05
C PRO A 19 -23.53 -21.61 -14.12
N ALA A 20 -23.63 -22.17 -15.33
CA ALA A 20 -24.08 -23.54 -15.52
C ALA A 20 -23.27 -24.47 -14.60
N SER A 21 -23.91 -25.45 -13.97
CA SER A 21 -23.36 -26.27 -12.87
C SER A 21 -21.95 -26.82 -13.12
N ALA A 22 -21.59 -27.10 -14.37
CA ALA A 22 -20.25 -27.56 -14.75
C ALA A 22 -19.12 -26.50 -14.62
N GLU A 23 -19.44 -25.20 -14.74
CA GLU A 23 -18.48 -24.11 -14.51
C GLU A 23 -18.37 -23.72 -13.02
N ALA A 24 -19.40 -24.03 -12.22
CA ALA A 24 -19.42 -23.78 -10.79
C ALA A 24 -18.47 -24.72 -10.02
N GLU A 25 -18.31 -25.97 -10.47
CA GLU A 25 -17.45 -26.98 -9.83
C GLU A 25 -15.95 -26.66 -9.91
N ASN A 26 -15.52 -25.90 -10.92
CA ASN A 26 -14.10 -25.58 -11.12
C ASN A 26 -13.67 -24.23 -10.51
N ARG A 27 -14.61 -23.46 -9.96
CA ARG A 27 -14.26 -22.39 -9.02
C ARG A 27 -14.03 -23.08 -7.69
N SER A 28 -12.76 -23.40 -7.38
CA SER A 28 -12.43 -23.74 -6.00
C SER A 28 -13.09 -22.70 -5.12
N ARG A 29 -13.98 -23.13 -4.22
CA ARG A 29 -14.61 -22.27 -3.22
C ARG A 29 -13.47 -21.76 -2.36
N ARG A 30 -12.82 -20.69 -2.81
CA ARG A 30 -11.80 -19.98 -2.05
C ARG A 30 -12.58 -19.28 -0.95
N PHE A 31 -12.80 -20.01 0.14
CA PHE A 31 -13.18 -19.41 1.39
C PHE A 31 -12.13 -18.34 1.69
N TRP A 32 -12.59 -17.12 1.93
CA TRP A 32 -11.70 -16.07 2.39
C TRP A 32 -11.18 -16.50 3.75
N GLN A 33 -9.88 -16.78 3.82
CA GLN A 33 -9.19 -17.01 5.08
C GLN A 33 -8.68 -15.66 5.57
N GLU A 34 -8.95 -15.36 6.84
CA GLU A 34 -8.38 -14.18 7.47
C GLU A 34 -6.84 -14.29 7.39
N PRO A 35 -6.13 -13.26 6.88
CA PRO A 35 -4.69 -13.31 6.80
C PRO A 35 -4.07 -13.42 8.19
N GLU A 36 -3.22 -14.43 8.40
CA GLU A 36 -2.52 -14.58 9.69
C GLU A 36 -1.58 -13.41 9.99
N GLY A 37 -0.99 -12.81 8.95
CA GLY A 37 -0.08 -11.66 9.06
C GLY A 37 -0.48 -10.53 8.12
N ILE A 38 -0.47 -9.30 8.64
CA ILE A 38 -0.77 -8.07 7.92
C ILE A 38 0.37 -7.07 8.13
N LEU A 39 0.87 -6.53 7.04
CA LEU A 39 1.79 -5.39 7.02
C LEU A 39 1.03 -4.14 6.58
N VAL A 40 0.76 -3.24 7.53
CA VAL A 40 0.16 -1.92 7.22
C VAL A 40 1.28 -0.95 6.90
N ILE A 41 1.14 -0.16 5.83
CA ILE A 41 2.12 0.85 5.45
C ILE A 41 1.46 2.21 5.19
N HIS A 42 2.15 3.26 5.64
CA HIS A 42 1.86 4.63 5.27
C HIS A 42 3.16 5.37 4.98
N THR A 43 3.13 6.32 4.06
CA THR A 43 4.29 7.13 3.68
C THR A 43 3.89 8.56 3.46
N VAL A 44 4.84 9.44 3.74
CA VAL A 44 4.79 10.87 3.46
C VAL A 44 5.89 11.18 2.46
N GLY A 45 5.51 11.90 1.40
CA GLY A 45 6.44 12.40 0.39
C GLY A 45 6.84 13.85 0.67
N ARG A 46 7.82 14.35 -0.07
CA ARG A 46 8.18 15.77 -0.04
C ARG A 46 7.09 16.62 -0.73
N PRO A 47 6.78 17.84 -0.26
CA PRO A 47 5.81 18.71 -0.94
C PRO A 47 6.12 18.99 -2.43
N ASP A 48 7.39 19.27 -2.75
CA ASP A 48 7.90 19.55 -4.10
C ASP A 48 8.35 18.30 -4.87
N ALA A 49 8.51 17.16 -4.18
CA ALA A 49 8.78 15.86 -4.80
C ALA A 49 7.89 14.78 -4.18
N PRO A 50 6.58 14.72 -4.50
CA PRO A 50 5.62 13.84 -3.83
C PRO A 50 5.91 12.34 -3.94
N GLN A 51 6.74 11.95 -4.91
CA GLN A 51 7.20 10.57 -5.13
C GLN A 51 8.47 10.23 -4.34
N GLU A 52 9.21 11.21 -3.82
CA GLU A 52 10.37 10.97 -2.99
C GLU A 52 9.92 10.66 -1.55
N LEU A 53 10.30 9.47 -1.05
CA LEU A 53 10.02 9.08 0.33
C LEU A 53 10.75 10.01 1.30
N LEU A 54 9.99 10.70 2.15
CA LEU A 54 10.52 11.45 3.28
C LEU A 54 10.57 10.53 4.51
N ILE A 55 9.39 10.12 4.99
CA ILE A 55 9.18 9.24 6.14
C ILE A 55 8.06 8.27 5.80
N GLY A 56 8.08 7.08 6.36
CA GLY A 56 6.93 6.18 6.43
C GLY A 56 6.77 5.56 7.80
N SER A 57 5.61 4.97 8.02
CA SER A 57 5.28 4.17 9.18
C SER A 57 4.79 2.81 8.74
N TYR A 58 4.94 1.83 9.62
CA TYR A 58 4.40 0.50 9.42
C TYR A 58 3.89 -0.11 10.73
N LEU A 59 2.94 -1.01 10.58
CA LEU A 59 2.48 -1.91 11.64
C LEU A 59 2.57 -3.35 11.13
N ILE A 60 2.99 -4.25 12.01
CA ILE A 60 2.90 -5.69 11.81
C ILE A 60 1.79 -6.18 12.74
N ILE A 61 0.75 -6.76 12.14
CA ILE A 61 -0.38 -7.35 12.86
C ILE A 61 -0.35 -8.85 12.60
N VAL A 62 -0.40 -9.65 13.66
CA VAL A 62 -0.46 -11.11 13.59
C VAL A 62 -1.67 -11.58 14.37
N ALA A 63 -2.53 -12.40 13.75
CA ALA A 63 -3.78 -12.89 14.35
C ALA A 63 -4.61 -11.76 15.01
N GLY A 64 -4.75 -10.63 14.30
CA GLY A 64 -5.50 -9.46 14.76
C GLY A 64 -4.81 -8.62 15.86
N GLN A 65 -3.61 -8.98 16.30
CA GLN A 65 -2.85 -8.25 17.33
C GLN A 65 -1.68 -7.48 16.72
N CYS A 66 -1.53 -6.20 17.05
CA CYS A 66 -0.34 -5.42 16.66
C CYS A 66 0.88 -5.91 17.46
N VAL A 67 1.88 -6.47 16.77
CA VAL A 67 3.09 -7.04 17.39
C VAL A 67 4.32 -6.15 17.20
N GLU A 68 4.35 -5.30 16.18
CA GLU A 68 5.44 -4.35 15.94
C GLU A 68 4.91 -3.07 15.30
N GLU A 69 5.42 -1.94 15.77
CA GLU A 69 5.23 -0.62 15.17
C GLU A 69 6.60 -0.03 14.83
N GLY A 70 6.69 0.64 13.69
CA GLY A 70 7.90 1.35 13.37
C GLY A 70 7.73 2.48 12.37
N LEU A 71 8.80 3.27 12.31
CA LEU A 71 9.03 4.32 11.35
C LEU A 71 10.18 3.92 10.44
N PHE A 72 10.18 4.47 9.22
CA PHE A 72 11.31 4.40 8.33
C PHE A 72 11.50 5.71 7.58
N HIS A 73 12.72 5.98 7.11
CA HIS A 73 13.00 7.21 6.39
C HIS A 73 13.75 6.98 5.07
N GLY A 74 13.53 7.89 4.12
CA GLY A 74 14.29 7.95 2.89
C GLY A 74 15.69 8.53 3.09
N GLY A 75 16.53 8.42 2.05
CA GLY A 75 17.87 9.01 2.05
C GLY A 75 17.88 10.54 1.96
N ALA A 76 16.76 11.14 1.54
CA ALA A 76 16.60 12.57 1.37
C ALA A 76 16.33 13.33 2.68
N LEU A 77 16.04 12.62 3.78
CA LEU A 77 15.73 13.24 5.07
C LEU A 77 17.01 13.87 5.67
N PRO A 78 17.01 15.17 6.01
CA PRO A 78 18.15 15.84 6.61
C PRO A 78 18.63 15.17 7.91
N LYS A 79 19.94 15.21 8.18
CA LYS A 79 20.53 14.63 9.40
C LYS A 79 19.93 15.20 10.68
N ALA A 80 19.52 16.47 10.68
CA ALA A 80 18.83 17.10 11.82
C ALA A 80 17.49 16.42 12.10
N ASP A 81 16.69 16.17 11.07
CA ASP A 81 15.37 15.53 11.19
C ASP A 81 15.50 14.05 11.56
N ILE A 82 16.53 13.35 11.06
CA ILE A 82 16.86 11.99 11.51
C ILE A 82 17.15 11.98 13.02
N ARG A 83 17.84 12.99 13.56
CA ARG A 83 18.07 13.09 15.01
C ARG A 83 16.76 13.31 15.77
N VAL A 84 15.85 14.12 15.24
CA VAL A 84 14.51 14.31 15.83
C VAL A 84 13.75 12.99 15.87
N LEU A 85 13.75 12.22 14.77
CA LEU A 85 13.11 10.89 14.75
C LEU A 85 13.72 9.93 15.76
N LYS A 86 15.06 9.91 15.89
CA LYS A 86 15.74 9.07 16.89
C LYS A 86 15.33 9.44 18.31
N ILE A 87 15.23 10.73 18.62
CA ILE A 87 14.76 11.21 19.94
C ILE A 87 13.30 10.83 20.18
N TYR A 88 12.45 11.03 19.17
CA TYR A 88 11.03 10.67 19.25
C TYR A 88 10.86 9.18 19.54
N VAL A 89 11.54 8.33 18.76
CA VAL A 89 11.49 6.87 18.90
C VAL A 89 12.01 6.41 20.27
N ALA A 90 13.12 6.99 20.75
CA ALA A 90 13.67 6.64 22.07
C ALA A 90 12.75 7.01 23.25
N ARG A 91 11.85 7.98 23.06
CA ARG A 91 10.91 8.46 24.10
C ARG A 91 9.51 7.86 23.97
N SER A 92 9.20 7.28 22.81
CA SER A 92 7.88 6.74 22.52
C SER A 92 7.82 5.26 22.86
N ARG A 93 6.63 4.79 23.26
CA ARG A 93 6.33 3.37 23.34
C ARG A 93 5.42 3.00 22.19
N ALA A 94 5.69 1.85 21.58
CA ALA A 94 4.86 1.31 20.52
C ALA A 94 3.50 0.86 21.10
N GLU A 95 2.44 1.09 20.34
CA GLU A 95 1.09 0.64 20.68
C GLU A 95 0.88 -0.82 20.24
N THR A 96 1.53 -1.74 20.96
CA THR A 96 1.52 -3.18 20.67
C THR A 96 0.87 -4.00 21.78
N ALA A 97 0.36 -5.18 21.42
CA ALA A 97 -0.15 -6.20 22.33
C ALA A 97 0.90 -6.60 23.38
N ALA A 98 0.49 -7.25 24.48
CA ALA A 98 1.34 -7.55 25.64
C ALA A 98 2.71 -8.15 25.26
N GLU A 99 2.73 -9.15 24.38
CA GLU A 99 3.94 -9.84 23.91
C GLU A 99 4.65 -9.15 22.72
N GLY A 100 4.11 -8.04 22.24
CA GLY A 100 4.68 -7.29 21.12
C GLY A 100 5.88 -6.42 21.50
N VAL A 101 6.60 -5.97 20.48
CA VAL A 101 7.75 -5.08 20.62
C VAL A 101 7.30 -3.75 21.22
N LYS A 102 7.88 -3.35 22.36
CA LYS A 102 7.47 -2.15 23.11
C LYS A 102 8.12 -0.86 22.64
N GLN A 103 9.17 -0.96 21.84
CA GLN A 103 9.89 0.17 21.29
C GLN A 103 9.48 0.36 19.84
N VAL A 104 9.16 1.60 19.47
CA VAL A 104 8.98 1.95 18.05
C VAL A 104 10.32 1.69 17.35
N ARG A 105 10.32 1.00 16.21
CA ARG A 105 11.56 0.81 15.44
C ARG A 105 11.82 2.00 14.52
N LEU A 106 13.07 2.32 14.26
CA LEU A 106 13.46 3.28 13.24
C LEU A 106 14.36 2.60 12.21
N LEU A 107 13.86 2.51 10.98
CA LEU A 107 14.56 1.86 9.87
C LEU A 107 14.97 2.88 8.80
N THR A 108 16.04 2.59 8.08
CA THR A 108 16.28 3.18 6.76
C THR A 108 15.33 2.57 5.73
N ARG A 109 15.10 3.23 4.60
CA ARG A 109 14.39 2.64 3.45
C ARG A 109 14.91 1.25 3.08
N ARG A 110 16.23 1.04 3.13
CA ARG A 110 16.84 -0.25 2.77
C ARG A 110 16.46 -1.35 3.76
N GLU A 111 16.52 -1.08 5.06
CA GLU A 111 16.12 -2.02 6.10
C GLU A 111 14.62 -2.32 6.03
N PHE A 112 13.79 -1.29 5.81
CA PHE A 112 12.37 -1.48 5.60
C PHE A 112 12.06 -2.32 4.36
N LEU A 113 12.79 -2.15 3.25
CA LEU A 113 12.60 -2.97 2.05
C LEU A 113 13.00 -4.44 2.24
N GLN A 114 13.94 -4.73 3.16
CA GLN A 114 14.25 -6.10 3.56
C GLN A 114 13.07 -6.68 4.36
N LEU A 115 12.60 -5.97 5.39
CA LEU A 115 11.41 -6.34 6.16
C LEU A 115 10.18 -6.54 5.27
N PHE A 116 9.94 -5.62 4.33
CA PHE A 116 8.84 -5.71 3.38
C PHE A 116 8.93 -6.96 2.51
N TYR A 117 10.13 -7.33 2.03
CA TYR A 117 10.30 -8.55 1.25
C TYR A 117 10.01 -9.79 2.11
N ASP A 118 10.54 -9.83 3.33
CA ASP A 118 10.38 -10.96 4.23
C ASP A 118 8.92 -11.17 4.63
N LEU A 119 8.18 -10.09 4.88
CA LEU A 119 6.76 -10.17 5.24
C LEU A 119 5.86 -10.35 4.02
N ALA A 120 5.88 -9.41 3.08
CA ALA A 120 4.92 -9.36 1.97
C ALA A 120 5.12 -10.48 0.95
N TYR A 121 6.37 -10.91 0.72
CA TYR A 121 6.69 -11.91 -0.30
C TYR A 121 6.97 -13.28 0.31
N LYS A 122 7.90 -13.38 1.26
CA LYS A 122 8.32 -14.67 1.82
C LYS A 122 7.29 -15.25 2.78
N ALA A 123 6.82 -14.47 3.75
CA ALA A 123 5.78 -14.89 4.71
C ALA A 123 4.36 -14.75 4.17
N ARG A 124 4.19 -14.24 2.93
CA ARG A 124 2.89 -14.02 2.26
C ARG A 124 1.91 -13.21 3.12
N CYS A 125 2.40 -12.23 3.88
CA CYS A 125 1.53 -11.33 4.64
C CYS A 125 0.72 -10.42 3.70
N LEU A 126 -0.48 -10.04 4.14
CA LEU A 126 -1.30 -9.05 3.46
C LEU A 126 -0.71 -7.65 3.62
N VAL A 127 -0.40 -6.98 2.51
CA VAL A 127 0.05 -5.58 2.53
C VAL A 127 -1.15 -4.66 2.41
N VAL A 128 -1.31 -3.78 3.40
CA VAL A 128 -2.46 -2.88 3.52
C VAL A 128 -2.01 -1.43 3.53
N GLY A 129 -2.75 -0.57 2.83
CA GLY A 129 -2.57 0.88 2.93
C GLY A 129 -3.75 1.63 2.32
N PHE A 130 -3.96 2.88 2.72
CA PHE A 130 -4.98 3.74 2.11
C PHE A 130 -4.38 4.46 0.90
N ASN A 131 -4.94 4.26 -0.29
CA ASN A 131 -4.35 4.66 -1.56
C ASN A 131 -2.99 3.98 -1.79
N LEU A 132 -2.91 2.67 -1.49
CA LEU A 132 -1.69 1.87 -1.45
C LEU A 132 -0.70 2.09 -2.63
N PRO A 133 -1.12 2.29 -3.89
CA PRO A 133 -0.21 2.60 -4.98
C PRO A 133 0.78 3.74 -4.70
N ILE A 134 0.38 4.80 -3.99
CA ILE A 134 1.26 5.94 -3.69
C ILE A 134 2.39 5.54 -2.74
N HIS A 135 2.07 4.67 -1.76
CA HIS A 135 3.05 4.18 -0.80
C HIS A 135 4.09 3.30 -1.48
N LEU A 136 3.64 2.37 -2.33
CA LEU A 136 4.51 1.48 -3.09
C LEU A 136 5.41 2.25 -4.08
N SER A 137 4.86 3.29 -4.71
CA SER A 137 5.61 4.14 -5.65
C SER A 137 6.75 4.89 -4.96
N ARG A 138 6.52 5.42 -3.75
CA ARG A 138 7.56 6.08 -2.94
C ARG A 138 8.65 5.14 -2.44
N LEU A 139 8.36 3.85 -2.32
CA LEU A 139 9.38 2.84 -1.97
C LEU A 139 10.28 2.49 -3.15
N ALA A 140 9.88 2.77 -4.38
CA ALA A 140 10.63 2.41 -5.58
C ALA A 140 11.89 3.29 -5.75
N PHE A 141 12.99 2.71 -6.24
CA PHE A 141 14.14 3.49 -6.72
C PHE A 141 14.00 3.85 -8.20
N GLY A 142 13.12 3.17 -8.93
CA GLY A 142 12.84 3.44 -10.33
C GLY A 142 11.60 2.71 -10.85
N SER A 143 11.10 3.16 -12.00
CA SER A 143 9.94 2.59 -12.66
C SER A 143 10.22 2.29 -14.13
N ALA A 144 9.42 1.40 -14.71
CA ALA A 144 9.40 1.10 -16.14
C ALA A 144 7.96 0.83 -16.58
N PRO A 145 7.62 0.92 -17.87
CA PRO A 145 6.32 0.46 -18.36
C PRO A 145 6.10 -1.01 -18.03
N ALA A 146 4.93 -1.34 -17.48
CA ALA A 146 4.55 -2.74 -17.27
C ALA A 146 4.16 -3.41 -18.60
N ARG A 147 4.21 -4.74 -18.63
CA ARG A 147 3.96 -5.59 -19.81
C ARG A 147 2.94 -6.68 -19.50
N GLY A 148 2.45 -7.36 -20.54
CA GLY A 148 1.49 -8.47 -20.40
C GLY A 148 0.17 -8.00 -19.80
N PHE A 149 -0.35 -8.74 -18.80
CA PHE A 149 -1.60 -8.40 -18.10
C PHE A 149 -1.62 -6.95 -17.55
N PHE A 150 -0.45 -6.47 -17.10
CA PHE A 150 -0.27 -5.12 -16.56
C PHE A 150 0.10 -4.08 -17.63
N ALA A 151 0.04 -4.39 -18.93
CA ALA A 151 0.30 -3.40 -19.99
C ALA A 151 -0.58 -2.15 -19.82
N GLY A 152 0.03 -0.98 -20.03
CA GLY A 152 -0.54 0.33 -19.72
C GLY A 152 -0.33 0.79 -18.27
N GLY A 153 0.25 -0.06 -17.41
CA GLY A 153 0.60 0.27 -16.03
C GLY A 153 2.10 0.52 -15.80
N PHE A 154 2.49 0.53 -14.53
CA PHE A 154 3.86 0.75 -14.06
C PHE A 154 4.44 -0.54 -13.47
N SER A 155 5.74 -0.75 -13.66
CA SER A 155 6.54 -1.79 -13.02
C SER A 155 7.62 -1.14 -12.14
N LEU A 156 7.40 -1.17 -10.84
CA LEU A 156 8.23 -0.55 -9.82
C LEU A 156 9.39 -1.47 -9.41
N GLY A 157 10.61 -0.97 -9.53
CA GLY A 157 11.79 -1.59 -8.95
C GLY A 157 12.00 -1.06 -7.53
N LEU A 158 11.87 -1.94 -6.53
CA LEU A 158 12.06 -1.57 -5.13
C LEU A 158 13.49 -1.87 -4.68
N TRP A 159 13.98 -3.05 -5.02
CA TRP A 159 15.30 -3.54 -4.59
C TRP A 159 16.37 -3.28 -5.64
N SER A 160 17.50 -2.77 -5.16
CA SER A 160 18.66 -2.42 -5.98
C SER A 160 19.97 -2.83 -5.30
N TYR A 161 21.05 -2.82 -6.07
CA TYR A 161 22.42 -2.93 -5.58
C TYR A 161 23.31 -1.94 -6.34
N ILE A 162 24.46 -1.60 -5.75
CA ILE A 162 25.47 -0.78 -6.43
C ILE A 162 26.44 -1.71 -7.17
N ASP A 163 26.59 -1.54 -8.48
CA ASP A 163 27.52 -2.32 -9.28
C ASP A 163 28.98 -1.89 -9.04
N LYS A 164 29.96 -2.67 -9.56
CA LYS A 164 31.39 -2.36 -9.44
C LYS A 164 31.80 -0.99 -10.02
N ARG A 165 30.93 -0.35 -10.81
CA ARG A 165 31.14 0.97 -11.42
C ARG A 165 30.39 2.07 -10.67
N GLY A 166 29.86 1.80 -9.48
CA GLY A 166 29.15 2.77 -8.65
C GLY A 166 27.73 3.07 -9.10
N ARG A 167 27.15 2.30 -10.04
CA ARG A 167 25.80 2.56 -10.56
C ARG A 167 24.77 1.72 -9.82
N GLU A 168 23.66 2.33 -9.44
CA GLU A 168 22.51 1.62 -8.89
C GLU A 168 21.82 0.78 -9.98
N ARG A 169 21.64 -0.52 -9.71
CA ARG A 169 21.06 -1.50 -10.63
C ARG A 169 19.91 -2.26 -9.97
N PRO A 170 18.87 -2.64 -10.73
CA PRO A 170 17.78 -3.47 -10.21
C PRO A 170 18.30 -4.84 -9.77
N ASN A 171 17.85 -5.31 -8.60
CA ASN A 171 18.12 -6.66 -8.15
C ASN A 171 17.11 -7.65 -8.78
N GLY A 172 17.56 -8.44 -9.76
CA GLY A 172 16.72 -9.43 -10.46
C GLY A 172 16.28 -10.63 -9.60
N PHE A 173 16.92 -10.88 -8.45
CA PHE A 173 16.52 -11.91 -7.48
C PHE A 173 15.43 -11.44 -6.51
N ARG A 174 14.88 -10.26 -6.75
CA ARG A 174 13.72 -9.72 -6.05
C ARG A 174 12.65 -9.40 -7.11
N PRO A 175 11.36 -9.62 -6.80
CA PRO A 175 10.30 -9.29 -7.73
C PRO A 175 10.24 -7.77 -7.95
N ARG A 176 9.57 -7.35 -9.01
CA ARG A 176 9.06 -5.97 -9.13
C ARG A 176 7.63 -5.93 -8.65
N ILE A 177 7.10 -4.74 -8.42
CA ILE A 177 5.66 -4.55 -8.16
C ILE A 177 5.04 -3.88 -9.38
N CYS A 178 4.06 -4.53 -9.99
CA CYS A 178 3.26 -3.94 -11.05
C CYS A 178 2.02 -3.27 -10.47
N ILE A 179 1.70 -2.08 -11.00
CA ILE A 179 0.50 -1.32 -10.66
C ILE A 179 -0.19 -0.93 -11.97
N LYS A 180 -1.47 -1.25 -12.11
CA LYS A 180 -2.30 -0.82 -13.24
C LYS A 180 -3.60 -0.23 -12.72
N TYR A 181 -3.82 1.06 -12.98
CA TYR A 181 -5.08 1.72 -12.67
C TYR A 181 -6.17 1.22 -13.63
N ILE A 182 -7.32 0.88 -13.08
CA ILE A 182 -8.54 0.62 -13.86
C ILE A 182 -9.29 1.95 -14.00
N ASP A 183 -9.41 2.68 -12.90
CA ASP A 183 -9.99 4.02 -12.83
C ASP A 183 -9.41 4.77 -11.61
N GLN A 184 -9.96 5.93 -11.30
CA GLN A 184 -9.53 6.77 -10.17
C GLN A 184 -9.72 6.14 -8.77
N LYS A 185 -10.50 5.05 -8.67
CA LYS A 185 -10.92 4.39 -7.43
C LYS A 185 -10.27 3.01 -7.25
N ARG A 186 -9.82 2.39 -8.34
CA ARG A 186 -9.36 0.98 -8.36
C ARG A 186 -8.03 0.82 -9.09
N ALA A 187 -7.12 0.08 -8.47
CA ALA A 187 -5.86 -0.35 -9.09
C ALA A 187 -5.61 -1.83 -8.86
N LEU A 188 -5.06 -2.50 -9.87
CA LEU A 188 -4.50 -3.84 -9.75
C LEU A 188 -3.04 -3.72 -9.31
N ILE A 189 -2.65 -4.54 -8.33
CA ILE A 189 -1.30 -4.57 -7.78
C ILE A 189 -0.84 -6.03 -7.71
N ALA A 190 0.35 -6.33 -8.21
CA ALA A 190 0.94 -7.66 -8.06
C ALA A 190 2.46 -7.65 -8.13
N PHE A 191 3.10 -8.63 -7.49
CA PHE A 191 4.48 -8.97 -7.74
C PHE A 191 4.68 -9.57 -9.15
N THR A 192 5.86 -9.32 -9.72
CA THR A 192 6.33 -10.04 -10.92
C THR A 192 7.07 -11.32 -10.55
N ALA A 193 7.40 -12.14 -11.55
CA ALA A 193 8.43 -13.16 -11.37
C ALA A 193 9.77 -12.54 -10.94
N ARG A 194 10.60 -13.35 -10.29
CA ARG A 194 12.00 -13.06 -9.93
C ARG A 194 12.92 -14.15 -10.47
N ASN A 195 14.20 -13.85 -10.59
CA ASN A 195 15.22 -14.85 -10.92
C ASN A 195 15.42 -15.81 -9.74
N SER A 196 15.58 -17.09 -10.07
CA SER A 196 15.85 -18.18 -9.12
C SER A 196 14.93 -18.13 -7.89
N PRO A 197 13.59 -18.25 -8.07
CA PRO A 197 12.67 -18.37 -6.96
C PRO A 197 12.97 -19.63 -6.15
N ASP A 198 12.80 -19.53 -4.83
CA ASP A 198 12.94 -20.69 -3.95
C ASP A 198 11.78 -21.65 -4.23
N GLN A 199 11.95 -22.95 -3.97
CA GLN A 199 10.90 -23.94 -4.25
C GLN A 199 9.59 -23.61 -3.51
N GLU A 200 9.69 -23.09 -2.29
CA GLU A 200 8.55 -22.63 -1.49
C GLU A 200 7.76 -21.49 -2.16
N ASP A 201 8.45 -20.59 -2.87
CA ASP A 201 7.80 -19.46 -3.57
C ASP A 201 7.02 -19.94 -4.80
N LEU A 202 7.31 -21.15 -5.29
CA LEU A 202 6.64 -21.78 -6.42
C LEU A 202 5.40 -22.60 -6.01
N ILE A 203 5.12 -22.75 -4.71
CA ILE A 203 3.94 -23.48 -4.21
C ILE A 203 2.71 -22.56 -4.31
N PRO A 204 1.68 -22.90 -5.11
CA PRO A 204 0.46 -22.11 -5.19
C PRO A 204 -0.27 -22.02 -3.86
N GLU A 205 -0.97 -20.91 -3.65
CA GLU A 205 -1.81 -20.76 -2.47
C GLU A 205 -3.01 -21.71 -2.51
N GLY A 206 -3.26 -22.34 -1.36
CA GLY A 206 -4.25 -23.41 -1.25
C GLY A 206 -3.83 -24.71 -1.96
N SER A 207 -2.55 -24.88 -2.31
CA SER A 207 -2.06 -26.17 -2.83
C SER A 207 -2.27 -27.26 -1.77
N LEU A 208 -3.05 -28.29 -2.12
CA LEU A 208 -3.31 -29.42 -1.25
C LEU A 208 -2.09 -30.35 -1.11
N SER A 209 -1.24 -30.44 -2.14
CA SER A 209 -0.06 -31.29 -2.13
C SER A 209 1.15 -30.63 -1.48
N GLY A 210 1.16 -29.28 -1.40
CA GLY A 210 2.32 -28.52 -0.94
C GLY A 210 3.48 -28.51 -1.94
N ASP A 211 3.29 -29.03 -3.16
CA ASP A 211 4.39 -29.14 -4.12
C ASP A 211 4.63 -27.84 -4.90
N PRO A 212 5.91 -27.53 -5.22
CA PRO A 212 6.26 -26.47 -6.15
C PRO A 212 5.65 -26.71 -7.53
N LYS A 213 5.05 -25.68 -8.12
CA LYS A 213 4.52 -25.73 -9.48
C LYS A 213 5.41 -24.89 -10.43
N PRO A 214 6.11 -25.51 -11.39
CA PRO A 214 6.91 -24.79 -12.37
C PRO A 214 6.11 -23.69 -13.08
N GLY A 215 6.68 -22.48 -13.11
CA GLY A 215 6.05 -21.31 -13.74
C GLY A 215 5.02 -20.58 -12.87
N TYR A 216 4.68 -21.09 -11.68
CA TYR A 216 3.89 -20.34 -10.70
C TYR A 216 4.61 -19.05 -10.30
N LYS A 217 3.83 -18.00 -10.12
CA LYS A 217 4.29 -16.68 -9.70
C LYS A 217 3.35 -16.22 -8.60
N PHE A 218 3.87 -16.09 -7.39
CA PHE A 218 3.09 -15.52 -6.30
C PHE A 218 2.77 -14.05 -6.63
N PRO A 219 1.48 -13.69 -6.83
CA PRO A 219 1.11 -12.32 -7.17
C PRO A 219 1.22 -11.37 -5.98
N GLY A 220 1.38 -11.87 -4.76
CA GLY A 220 1.32 -11.05 -3.54
C GLY A 220 -0.10 -10.80 -3.09
N HIS A 221 -0.20 -10.38 -1.83
CA HIS A 221 -1.45 -9.98 -1.19
C HIS A 221 -1.44 -8.49 -0.95
N PHE A 222 -2.22 -7.77 -1.74
CA PHE A 222 -2.28 -6.31 -1.68
C PHE A 222 -3.72 -5.85 -1.51
N LEU A 223 -3.93 -4.98 -0.52
CA LEU A 223 -5.24 -4.46 -0.20
C LEU A 223 -5.18 -2.93 -0.05
N ASP A 224 -5.79 -2.25 -1.01
CA ASP A 224 -5.99 -0.82 -0.95
C ASP A 224 -7.29 -0.49 -0.20
N LEU A 225 -7.16 0.08 1.00
CA LEU A 225 -8.30 0.46 1.82
C LEU A 225 -9.19 1.51 1.14
N ARG A 226 -8.63 2.33 0.24
CA ARG A 226 -9.44 3.29 -0.54
C ARG A 226 -10.37 2.56 -1.51
N THR A 227 -9.90 1.47 -2.11
CA THR A 227 -10.71 0.61 -2.98
C THR A 227 -11.80 -0.11 -2.19
N ILE A 228 -11.49 -0.63 -0.99
CA ILE A 228 -12.50 -1.27 -0.13
C ILE A 228 -13.56 -0.27 0.32
N ALA A 229 -13.12 0.90 0.80
CA ALA A 229 -14.04 1.94 1.26
C ALA A 229 -15.05 2.28 0.17
N PHE A 230 -14.57 2.45 -1.08
CA PHE A 230 -15.45 2.63 -2.23
C PHE A 230 -16.34 1.40 -2.48
N ALA A 231 -15.82 0.18 -2.43
CA ALA A 231 -16.62 -1.02 -2.65
C ALA A 231 -17.75 -1.22 -1.61
N LEU A 232 -17.54 -0.78 -0.37
CA LEU A 232 -18.50 -0.92 0.73
C LEU A 232 -19.57 0.19 0.74
N THR A 233 -19.29 1.35 0.16
CA THR A 233 -20.12 2.55 0.32
C THR A 233 -20.58 3.18 -1.00
N ASP A 234 -19.97 2.80 -2.12
CA ASP A 234 -20.05 3.47 -3.42
C ASP A 234 -19.57 4.95 -3.42
N GLU A 235 -18.85 5.38 -2.38
CA GLU A 235 -18.33 6.74 -2.23
C GLU A 235 -16.80 6.83 -2.34
N VAL A 236 -16.30 7.96 -2.87
CA VAL A 236 -14.86 8.21 -2.96
C VAL A 236 -14.41 9.03 -1.76
N TYR A 237 -13.54 8.46 -0.95
CA TYR A 237 -13.05 9.11 0.26
C TYR A 237 -11.61 9.61 0.16
N SER A 238 -11.34 10.70 0.88
CA SER A 238 -10.02 10.97 1.47
C SER A 238 -9.81 10.06 2.70
N LEU A 239 -8.60 9.98 3.24
CA LEU A 239 -8.38 9.20 4.47
C LEU A 239 -9.26 9.71 5.63
N GLU A 240 -9.31 11.04 5.82
CA GLU A 240 -10.11 11.69 6.86
C GLU A 240 -11.60 11.37 6.72
N ALA A 241 -12.16 11.53 5.51
CA ALA A 241 -13.57 11.27 5.27
C ALA A 241 -13.91 9.77 5.40
N ALA A 242 -12.99 8.87 5.04
CA ALA A 242 -13.18 7.45 5.28
C ALA A 242 -13.20 7.16 6.80
N CYS A 243 -12.27 7.72 7.56
CA CYS A 243 -12.27 7.54 9.01
C CYS A 243 -13.58 8.03 9.65
N GLU A 244 -14.11 9.18 9.22
CA GLU A 244 -15.41 9.67 9.66
C GLU A 244 -16.55 8.70 9.30
N ALA A 245 -16.63 8.27 8.05
CA ALA A 245 -17.67 7.36 7.57
C ALA A 245 -17.67 6.00 8.29
N PHE A 246 -16.49 5.49 8.66
CA PHE A 246 -16.33 4.23 9.39
C PHE A 246 -16.25 4.39 10.92
N GLY A 247 -16.47 5.60 11.45
CA GLY A 247 -16.44 5.86 12.90
C GLY A 247 -15.06 5.63 13.55
N VAL A 248 -13.99 5.70 12.77
CA VAL A 248 -12.61 5.55 13.25
C VAL A 248 -12.07 6.92 13.63
N LYS A 249 -11.46 7.02 14.82
CA LYS A 249 -10.81 8.26 15.25
C LYS A 249 -9.66 8.63 14.31
N HIS A 250 -9.83 9.71 13.55
CA HIS A 250 -8.75 10.39 12.85
C HIS A 250 -8.25 11.54 13.71
N GLY A 251 -6.94 11.62 13.95
CA GLY A 251 -6.37 12.63 14.84
C GLY A 251 -6.48 14.04 14.26
N THR A 252 -7.50 14.81 14.65
CA THR A 252 -7.50 16.28 14.47
C THR A 252 -6.68 16.94 15.58
N ASN A 253 -5.39 16.62 15.70
CA ASN A 253 -4.53 17.30 16.67
C ASN A 253 -3.87 18.53 16.04
N ARG A 254 -4.54 19.68 16.24
CA ARG A 254 -3.97 21.05 16.08
C ARG A 254 -2.65 21.28 16.84
N GLY A 255 -2.19 20.31 17.65
CA GLY A 255 -0.92 20.32 18.39
C GLY A 255 0.32 19.80 17.65
N VAL A 256 0.19 19.06 16.53
CA VAL A 256 1.37 18.76 15.68
C VAL A 256 1.62 19.91 14.71
N ALA A 257 0.58 20.65 14.33
CA ALA A 257 0.70 21.84 13.48
C ALA A 257 1.58 22.95 14.09
N SER A 258 1.79 23.00 15.42
CA SER A 258 2.67 24.00 16.04
C SER A 258 4.16 23.70 15.83
N LEU A 259 4.55 22.45 15.56
CA LEU A 259 5.91 22.10 15.12
C LEU A 259 6.15 22.42 13.63
N TRP A 260 5.09 22.63 12.85
CA TRP A 260 5.13 22.87 11.41
C TRP A 260 4.73 24.31 11.00
N LYS A 261 4.33 25.17 11.94
CA LYS A 261 4.01 26.59 11.70
C LYS A 261 5.22 27.52 11.66
N GLY A 262 6.45 26.99 11.71
CA GLY A 262 7.69 27.78 11.69
C GLY A 262 8.12 28.33 10.32
N THR A 263 7.46 27.95 9.22
CA THR A 263 7.84 28.37 7.85
C THR A 263 6.64 28.83 7.02
N SER A 264 5.76 29.63 7.63
CA SER A 264 4.72 30.37 6.89
C SER A 264 5.19 31.80 6.61
N THR A 265 5.95 31.99 5.54
CA THR A 265 6.00 33.30 4.88
C THR A 265 4.77 33.39 3.99
N ARG A 266 3.86 34.28 4.37
CA ARG A 266 2.63 34.61 3.64
C ARG A 266 2.96 34.95 2.20
N ILE A 267 2.33 34.27 1.24
CA ILE A 267 2.07 34.84 -0.08
C ILE A 267 0.61 34.57 -0.40
N ALA A 268 -0.14 35.67 -0.51
CA ALA A 268 -1.55 35.69 -0.88
C ALA A 268 -1.76 35.15 -2.31
N PRO A 269 -2.94 34.58 -2.62
CA PRO A 269 -3.20 33.96 -3.91
C PRO A 269 -3.51 35.02 -4.96
N THR A 270 -2.61 35.20 -5.92
CA THR A 270 -2.96 35.81 -7.21
C THR A 270 -2.34 34.99 -8.33
N CYS A 271 -3.10 34.05 -8.89
CA CYS A 271 -2.95 33.73 -10.30
C CYS A 271 -4.22 33.09 -10.86
N ARG A 272 -4.92 33.87 -11.68
CA ARG A 272 -5.97 33.41 -12.59
C ARG A 272 -5.29 32.67 -13.74
N GLN A 273 -5.38 31.35 -13.82
CA GLN A 273 -5.33 30.59 -15.09
C GLN A 273 -5.44 29.08 -14.83
N CYS A 274 -6.66 28.62 -14.54
CA CYS A 274 -7.08 27.24 -14.78
C CYS A 274 -8.56 27.29 -15.24
N ARG A 275 -8.78 27.83 -16.44
CA ARG A 275 -9.95 27.51 -17.26
C ARG A 275 -9.42 26.85 -18.52
N ASN A 276 -10.11 25.79 -18.93
CA ASN A 276 -9.97 25.07 -20.20
C ASN A 276 -9.01 23.89 -20.19
N TRP A 277 -9.42 22.80 -19.54
CA TRP A 277 -9.31 21.47 -20.15
C TRP A 277 -10.67 20.79 -19.97
N ARG A 278 -11.43 20.72 -21.07
CA ARG A 278 -12.56 19.81 -21.28
C ARG A 278 -12.01 18.46 -21.74
#